data_AF-A0A974BQS5-F1
#
_entry.id   AF-A0A974BQS5-F1
#
_cell.length_a   1.000
_cell.length_b   1.000
_cell.length_c   1.000
_cell.angle_alpha   90.00
_cell.angle_beta   90.00
_cell.angle_gamma   90.00
#
_symmetry.space_group_name_H-M   'P 1'
#
loop_
_entity.id
_entity.type
_entity.pdbx_description
1 polymer ?
#
loop_
_entity_poly.entity_id
_entity_poly.type
_entity_poly.pdbx_seq_one_letter_code
_entity_poly.pdbx_strand_id
1 'polypeptide(L)'
;MDKPSYLMYDSFHPDHTKHSTIYSQTLQYSRLCSDTAERNHHLKTLKADFINRGYNPIIVDQYIHAATRIPRSHLLQYKQKPEINQIPLVVTFNPQLKTPRKIARDLQGALHKDERLKSTFPDPPLPAFRLPT
;
A
#
# COMPACT_ATOMS: atom_id res chain seq x y z
N MET A 1 -9.39 22.81 5.69
CA MET A 1 -8.95 21.41 5.93
C MET A 1 -9.54 20.58 4.83
N ASP A 2 -8.75 20.29 3.80
CA ASP A 2 -9.20 19.49 2.67
C ASP A 2 -9.40 18.06 3.13
N LYS A 3 -10.60 17.51 2.91
CA LYS A 3 -10.87 16.10 3.23
C LYS A 3 -9.95 15.23 2.39
N PRO A 4 -9.23 14.26 2.98
CA PRO A 4 -8.44 13.32 2.19
C PRO A 4 -9.35 12.63 1.18
N SER A 5 -9.03 12.77 -0.11
CA SER A 5 -9.74 12.00 -1.12
C SER A 5 -9.18 10.58 -1.12
N TYR A 6 -9.83 9.66 -0.39
CA TYR A 6 -9.48 8.24 -0.45
C TYR A 6 -9.85 7.65 -1.81
N LEU A 7 -9.20 6.56 -2.18
CA LEU A 7 -9.44 5.91 -3.45
C LEU A 7 -10.84 5.27 -3.50
N MET A 8 -11.58 5.37 -4.60
CA MET A 8 -12.83 4.63 -4.82
C MET A 8 -12.57 3.12 -4.93
N TYR A 9 -13.49 2.27 -4.46
CA TYR A 9 -13.26 0.82 -4.46
C TYR A 9 -13.22 0.22 -5.87
N ASP A 10 -14.01 0.75 -6.80
CA ASP A 10 -14.09 0.33 -8.21
C ASP A 10 -12.94 0.86 -9.09
N SER A 11 -12.06 1.69 -8.53
CA SER A 11 -10.91 2.24 -9.24
C SER A 11 -9.93 1.15 -9.71
N PHE A 12 -9.17 1.47 -10.76
CA PHE A 12 -8.16 0.61 -11.39
C PHE A 12 -6.87 0.54 -10.57
N HIS A 13 -6.97 0.01 -9.37
CA HIS A 13 -5.83 -0.25 -8.48
C HIS A 13 -5.88 -1.67 -7.93
N PRO A 14 -4.72 -2.23 -7.53
CA PRO A 14 -4.70 -3.50 -6.82
C PRO A 14 -5.47 -3.43 -5.50
N ASP A 15 -6.15 -4.52 -5.15
CA ASP A 15 -6.90 -4.61 -3.89
C ASP A 15 -6.01 -4.40 -2.66
N HIS A 16 -4.80 -4.95 -2.69
CA HIS A 16 -3.84 -4.76 -1.60
C HIS A 16 -3.48 -3.28 -1.40
N THR A 17 -3.47 -2.46 -2.46
CA THR A 17 -3.25 -1.00 -2.37
C THR A 17 -4.45 -0.32 -1.72
N LYS A 18 -5.67 -0.63 -2.20
CA LYS A 18 -6.92 -0.09 -1.66
C LYS A 18 -7.05 -0.38 -0.15
N HIS A 19 -6.82 -1.63 0.22
CA HIS A 19 -6.89 -2.07 1.62
C HIS A 19 -5.76 -1.51 2.49
N SER A 20 -4.54 -1.40 1.94
CA SER A 20 -3.40 -0.80 2.66
C SER A 20 -3.66 0.66 3.04
N THR A 21 -4.42 1.40 2.24
CA THR A 21 -4.83 2.78 2.58
C THR A 21 -5.67 2.83 3.86
N ILE A 22 -6.63 1.92 4.06
CA ILE A 22 -7.43 1.82 5.29
C ILE A 22 -6.52 1.60 6.50
N TYR A 23 -5.63 0.61 6.37
CA TYR A 23 -4.71 0.24 7.43
C TYR A 23 -3.78 1.40 7.81
N SER A 24 -3.15 2.01 6.80
CA SER A 24 -2.20 3.11 6.99
C SER A 24 -2.85 4.34 7.62
N GLN A 25 -4.06 4.70 7.18
CA GLN A 25 -4.79 5.84 7.75
C GLN A 25 -5.21 5.57 9.21
N THR A 26 -5.61 4.34 9.52
CA THR A 26 -5.94 3.94 10.90
C THR A 26 -4.72 4.05 11.82
N LEU A 27 -3.55 3.61 11.34
CA LEU A 27 -2.30 3.76 12.09
C LEU A 27 -1.93 5.23 12.30
N GLN A 28 -2.15 6.07 11.29
CA GLN A 28 -1.89 7.51 11.41
C GLN A 28 -2.73 8.14 12.51
N TYR A 29 -4.04 7.91 12.54
CA TYR A 29 -4.91 8.40 13.63
C TYR A 29 -4.48 7.84 14.99
N SER A 30 -4.15 6.54 15.04
CA SER A 30 -3.70 5.89 16.28
C SER A 30 -2.35 6.42 16.79
N ARG A 31 -1.53 6.98 15.92
CA ARG A 31 -0.25 7.63 16.27
C ARG A 31 -0.45 9.08 16.71
N LEU A 32 -1.25 9.84 15.97
CA LEU A 32 -1.46 11.27 16.19
C LEU A 32 -2.29 11.56 17.44
N CYS A 33 -3.41 10.86 17.62
CA CYS A 33 -4.30 11.09 18.75
C CYS A 33 -3.73 10.44 20.02
N SER A 34 -3.49 11.23 21.07
CA SER A 34 -3.17 10.72 22.41
C SER A 34 -4.41 10.30 23.18
N ASP A 35 -5.54 10.98 22.93
CA ASP A 35 -6.82 10.63 23.54
C ASP A 35 -7.54 9.51 22.78
N THR A 36 -8.13 8.58 23.53
CA THR A 36 -8.80 7.41 22.96
C THR A 36 -10.18 7.74 22.40
N ALA A 37 -10.92 8.67 23.01
CA ALA A 37 -12.24 9.06 22.53
C ALA A 37 -12.14 9.83 21.21
N GLU A 38 -11.21 10.78 21.12
CA GLU A 38 -10.87 11.51 19.89
C GLU A 38 -10.45 10.55 18.78
N ARG A 39 -9.53 9.62 19.07
CA ARG A 39 -9.14 8.57 18.11
C ARG A 39 -10.36 7.80 17.60
N ASN A 40 -11.21 7.31 18.50
CA ASN A 40 -12.38 6.51 18.13
C ASN A 40 -13.39 7.32 17.31
N HIS A 41 -13.53 8.62 17.58
CA HIS A 41 -14.33 9.53 16.77
C HIS A 41 -13.80 9.61 15.33
N HIS A 42 -12.48 9.83 15.16
CA HIS A 42 -11.85 9.83 13.84
C HIS A 42 -12.01 8.50 13.10
N LEU A 43 -11.84 7.37 13.79
CA LEU A 43 -11.99 6.04 13.19
C LEU A 43 -13.43 5.75 12.75
N LYS A 44 -14.43 6.26 13.47
CA LYS A 44 -15.83 6.15 13.06
C LYS A 44 -16.09 6.92 11.76
N THR A 45 -15.58 8.15 11.65
CA THR A 45 -15.67 8.94 10.42
C THR A 45 -14.92 8.26 9.27
N LEU A 46 -13.71 7.77 9.52
CA LEU A 46 -12.89 7.05 8.54
C LEU A 46 -13.62 5.82 7.98
N LYS A 47 -14.24 5.03 8.85
CA LYS A 47 -15.04 3.86 8.45
C LYS A 47 -16.18 4.27 7.52
N ALA A 48 -16.94 5.31 7.90
CA ALA A 48 -18.04 5.80 7.09
C ALA A 48 -17.57 6.26 5.70
N ASP A 49 -16.44 6.99 5.63
CA ASP A 49 -15.87 7.46 4.38
C ASP A 49 -15.49 6.32 3.44
N PHE A 50 -14.87 5.24 3.94
CA PHE A 50 -14.55 4.07 3.12
C PHE A 50 -15.78 3.30 2.67
N ILE A 51 -16.77 3.12 3.54
CA ILE A 51 -18.03 2.45 3.16
C ILE A 51 -18.74 3.24 2.06
N ASN A 52 -18.80 4.57 2.18
CA ASN A 52 -19.40 5.45 1.17
C ASN A 52 -18.66 5.39 -0.18
N ARG A 53 -17.38 4.99 -0.19
CA ARG A 53 -16.57 4.80 -1.41
C ARG A 53 -16.67 3.38 -1.98
N GLY A 54 -17.59 2.56 -1.47
CA GLY A 54 -17.88 1.23 -1.97
C GLY A 54 -17.05 0.09 -1.35
N TYR A 55 -16.31 0.35 -0.27
CA TYR A 55 -15.56 -0.71 0.40
C TYR A 55 -16.50 -1.58 1.24
N ASN A 56 -16.22 -2.89 1.26
CA ASN A 56 -16.95 -3.83 2.09
C ASN A 56 -16.78 -3.50 3.60
N PRO A 57 -17.86 -3.26 4.36
CA PRO A 57 -17.78 -2.91 5.78
C PRO A 57 -16.99 -3.92 6.63
N ILE A 58 -17.09 -5.22 6.31
CA ILE A 58 -16.37 -6.29 7.03
C ILE A 58 -14.87 -6.14 6.83
N ILE A 59 -14.43 -5.87 5.61
CA ILE A 59 -13.01 -5.65 5.30
C ILE A 59 -12.50 -4.39 5.99
N VAL A 60 -13.28 -3.30 5.95
CA VAL A 60 -12.91 -2.04 6.63
C VAL A 60 -12.72 -2.28 8.13
N ASP A 61 -13.66 -2.96 8.79
CA ASP A 61 -13.55 -3.31 10.21
C ASP A 61 -12.35 -4.19 10.52
N GLN A 62 -12.07 -5.20 9.68
CA GLN A 62 -10.92 -6.07 9.85
C GLN A 62 -9.60 -5.28 9.84
N TYR A 63 -9.41 -4.37 8.88
CA TYR A 63 -8.19 -3.56 8.80
C TYR A 63 -8.11 -2.50 9.91
N ILE A 64 -9.23 -1.89 10.31
CA ILE A 64 -9.27 -0.98 11.46
C ILE A 64 -8.90 -1.73 12.74
N HIS A 65 -9.47 -2.91 12.95
CA HIS A 65 -9.18 -3.74 14.11
C HIS A 65 -7.71 -4.19 14.13
N ALA A 66 -7.18 -4.65 13.00
CA ALA A 66 -5.78 -5.04 12.89
C ALA A 66 -4.82 -3.88 13.22
N ALA A 67 -5.09 -2.68 12.72
CA ALA A 67 -4.24 -1.51 12.98
C ALA A 67 -4.35 -1.00 14.42
N THR A 68 -5.55 -0.99 15.00
CA THR A 68 -5.78 -0.51 16.38
C THR A 68 -5.19 -1.43 17.45
N ARG A 69 -4.88 -2.68 17.11
CA ARG A 69 -4.13 -3.60 18.00
C ARG A 69 -2.68 -3.18 18.21
N ILE A 70 -2.11 -2.31 17.36
CA ILE A 70 -0.74 -1.86 17.53
C ILE A 70 -0.69 -0.73 18.58
N PRO A 71 0.04 -0.91 19.69
CA PRO A 71 0.14 0.12 20.72
C PRO A 71 0.76 1.41 20.18
N ARG A 72 0.26 2.57 20.64
CA ARG A 72 0.78 3.88 20.23
C ARG A 72 2.29 4.02 20.51
N SER A 73 2.79 3.47 21.62
CA SER A 73 4.22 3.45 21.93
C SER A 73 5.05 2.82 20.81
N HIS A 74 4.56 1.75 20.20
CA HIS A 74 5.19 1.08 19.06
C HIS A 74 5.11 1.89 17.77
N LEU A 75 4.04 2.68 17.58
CA LEU A 75 3.85 3.55 16.41
C LEU A 75 4.73 4.80 16.43
N LEU A 76 5.14 5.24 17.62
CA LEU A 76 6.03 6.39 17.80
C LEU A 76 7.50 6.03 17.59
N GLN A 77 7.86 4.75 17.70
CA GLN A 77 9.22 4.29 17.44
C GLN A 77 9.57 4.45 15.96
N TYR A 78 10.76 4.99 15.71
CA TYR A 78 11.33 5.02 14.37
C TYR A 78 11.66 3.61 13.91
N LYS A 79 11.23 3.23 12.70
CA LYS A 79 11.65 2.00 12.04
C LYS A 79 12.61 2.35 10.91
N GLN A 80 13.84 1.84 10.99
CA GLN A 80 14.76 1.90 9.86
C GLN A 80 14.14 1.16 8.67
N LYS A 81 14.10 1.83 7.53
CA LYS A 81 13.72 1.19 6.27
C LYS A 81 14.92 0.41 5.76
N PRO A 82 14.74 -0.85 5.32
CA PRO A 82 15.82 -1.55 4.65
C PRO A 82 16.18 -0.80 3.37
N GLU A 83 17.48 -0.74 3.08
CA GLU A 83 17.96 -0.24 1.81
C GLU A 83 17.61 -1.28 0.73
N ILE A 84 16.86 -0.88 -0.28
CA ILE A 84 16.45 -1.74 -1.39
C ILE A 84 17.20 -1.27 -2.63
N ASN A 85 18.20 -2.04 -3.04
CA ASN A 85 19.02 -1.74 -4.23
C ASN A 85 18.41 -2.28 -5.54
N GLN A 86 17.21 -2.89 -5.48
CA GLN A 86 16.52 -3.41 -6.66
C GLN A 86 15.89 -2.27 -7.47
N ILE A 87 16.16 -2.27 -8.77
CA ILE A 87 15.59 -1.27 -9.68
C ILE A 87 14.09 -1.53 -9.86
N PRO A 88 13.23 -0.50 -9.74
CA PRO A 88 11.80 -0.68 -9.91
C PRO A 88 11.40 -0.85 -11.39
N LEU A 89 10.59 -1.87 -11.68
CA LEU A 89 9.87 -2.00 -12.94
C LEU A 89 8.50 -1.33 -12.80
N VAL A 90 8.41 -0.11 -13.30
CA VAL A 90 7.20 0.71 -13.17
C VAL A 90 6.23 0.44 -14.32
N VAL A 91 5.07 -0.14 -14.00
CA VAL A 91 4.02 -0.47 -14.97
C VAL A 91 2.68 0.15 -14.57
N THR A 92 1.78 0.37 -15.54
CA THR A 92 0.40 0.76 -15.23
C THR A 92 -0.37 -0.47 -14.75
N PHE A 93 -1.16 -0.33 -13.68
CA PHE A 93 -1.99 -1.43 -13.20
C PHE A 93 -3.08 -1.77 -14.22
N ASN A 94 -3.17 -3.05 -14.59
CA ASN A 94 -4.27 -3.59 -15.37
C ASN A 94 -4.65 -4.95 -14.77
N PRO A 95 -5.90 -5.15 -14.33
CA PRO A 95 -6.34 -6.41 -13.71
C PRO A 95 -6.23 -7.62 -14.66
N GLN A 96 -6.17 -7.40 -15.97
CA GLN A 96 -6.02 -8.45 -16.99
C GLN A 96 -4.55 -8.82 -17.25
N LEU A 97 -3.59 -8.02 -16.78
CA LEU A 97 -2.18 -8.26 -17.03
C LEU A 97 -1.67 -9.42 -16.15
N LYS A 98 -0.94 -10.36 -16.75
CA LYS A 98 -0.19 -11.39 -16.00
C LYS A 98 0.71 -10.70 -14.96
N THR A 99 0.88 -11.31 -13.79
CA THR A 99 1.61 -10.71 -12.66
C THR A 99 2.99 -10.18 -13.12
N PRO A 100 3.25 -8.86 -13.04
CA PRO A 100 4.52 -8.28 -13.49
C PRO A 100 5.76 -8.92 -12.83
N ARG A 101 5.61 -9.40 -11.59
CA ARG A 101 6.67 -10.17 -10.88
C ARG A 101 7.08 -11.42 -11.64
N LYS A 102 6.12 -12.13 -12.23
CA LYS A 102 6.40 -13.34 -13.01
C LYS A 102 7.18 -12.97 -14.27
N ILE A 103 6.72 -11.97 -15.01
CA ILE A 103 7.38 -11.48 -16.23
C ILE A 103 8.82 -11.04 -15.94
N ALA A 104 9.04 -10.26 -14.89
CA ALA A 104 10.38 -9.81 -14.49
C ALA A 104 11.34 -10.97 -14.18
N ARG A 105 10.84 -12.02 -13.51
CA ARG A 105 11.62 -13.24 -13.24
C ARG A 105 11.91 -14.04 -14.50
N ASP A 106 10.89 -14.26 -15.33
CA ASP A 106 11.00 -15.06 -16.56
C ASP A 106 11.98 -14.42 -17.56
N LEU A 107 12.04 -13.08 -17.61
CA LEU A 107 12.94 -12.32 -18.48
C LEU A 107 14.34 -12.06 -17.88
N GLN A 108 14.58 -12.40 -16.61
CA GLN A 108 15.86 -12.15 -15.95
C GLN A 108 17.03 -12.81 -16.68
N GLY A 109 16.84 -14.06 -17.13
CA GLY A 109 17.84 -14.79 -17.90
C GLY A 109 18.17 -14.13 -19.25
N ALA A 110 17.25 -13.34 -19.82
CA ALA A 110 17.51 -12.57 -21.03
C ALA A 110 18.32 -11.29 -20.72
N LEU A 111 18.02 -10.60 -19.61
CA LEU A 111 18.79 -9.43 -19.17
C LEU A 111 20.25 -9.79 -18.86
N HIS A 112 20.48 -10.97 -18.30
CA HIS A 112 21.82 -11.44 -17.93
C HIS A 112 22.70 -11.89 -19.10
N LYS A 113 22.17 -11.91 -20.34
CA LYS A 113 22.97 -12.18 -21.55
C LYS A 113 23.85 -11.00 -21.95
N ASP A 114 23.51 -9.80 -21.50
CA ASP A 114 24.27 -8.57 -21.76
C ASP A 114 24.96 -8.15 -20.46
N GLU A 115 26.28 -7.98 -20.48
CA GLU A 115 27.08 -7.64 -19.29
C GLU A 115 26.69 -6.30 -18.67
N ARG A 116 26.30 -5.32 -19.50
CA ARG A 116 25.84 -4.00 -19.01
C ARG A 116 24.51 -4.14 -18.27
N LEU A 117 23.56 -4.89 -18.84
CA LEU A 117 22.27 -5.14 -18.22
C LEU A 117 22.37 -6.02 -16.97
N LYS A 118 23.28 -7.01 -16.95
CA LYS A 118 23.57 -7.83 -15.78
C LYS A 118 24.12 -7.01 -14.61
N SER A 119 25.03 -6.08 -14.90
CA SER A 119 25.57 -5.14 -13.90
C SER A 119 24.49 -4.17 -13.40
N THR A 120 23.61 -3.72 -14.29
CA THR A 120 22.52 -2.80 -13.94
C THR A 120 21.40 -3.50 -13.14
N PHE A 121 21.03 -4.73 -13.52
CA PHE A 121 19.94 -5.51 -12.94
C PHE A 121 20.45 -6.85 -12.38
N PRO A 122 21.25 -6.82 -11.29
CA PRO A 122 21.74 -8.06 -10.69
C PRO A 122 20.58 -8.95 -10.23
N ASP A 123 19.55 -8.33 -9.65
CA ASP A 123 18.29 -8.96 -9.25
C ASP A 123 17.15 -8.65 -10.24
N PRO A 124 16.09 -9.48 -10.26
CA PRO A 124 14.87 -9.15 -10.98
C PRO A 124 14.30 -7.79 -10.54
N PRO A 125 13.94 -6.91 -11.49
CA PRO A 125 13.33 -5.63 -11.17
C PRO A 125 12.10 -5.77 -10.26
N LEU A 126 11.99 -4.90 -9.25
CA LEU A 126 10.86 -4.93 -8.32
C LEU A 126 9.65 -4.26 -8.97
N PRO A 127 8.50 -4.95 -9.15
CA PRO A 127 7.38 -4.31 -9.80
C PRO A 127 6.74 -3.23 -8.94
N ALA A 128 6.50 -2.08 -9.57
CA ALA A 128 5.82 -0.94 -9.00
C ALA A 128 4.70 -0.50 -9.94
N PHE A 129 3.56 -0.07 -9.37
CA PHE A 129 2.43 0.41 -10.15
C PHE A 129 2.38 1.94 -10.17
N ARG A 130 2.19 2.54 -11.35
CA ARG A 130 1.87 3.97 -11.46
C ARG A 130 0.46 4.21 -10.91
N LEU A 131 0.27 5.35 -10.24
CA LEU A 131 -1.09 5.85 -10.04
C LEU A 131 -1.60 6.34 -11.41
N PRO A 132 -2.78 5.91 -11.88
CA PRO A 132 -3.43 6.54 -13.01
C PRO A 132 -3.69 8.02 -12.66
N THR A 133 -3.19 8.91 -13.52
CA THR A 133 -3.46 10.36 -13.51
C THR A 133 -4.83 10.65 -14.08
#